data_AF-A0AAD6H1W2-F1
#
_entry.id   AF-A0AAD6H1W2-F1
#
_cell.length_a   1.000
_cell.length_b   1.000
_cell.length_c   1.000
_cell.angle_alpha   90.00
_cell.angle_beta   90.00
_cell.angle_gamma   90.00
#
_symmetry.space_group_name_H-M   'P 1'
#
loop_
_entity.id
_entity.type
_entity.pdbx_description
1 polymer ?
#
loop_
_entity_poly.entity_id
_entity_poly.type
_entity_poly.pdbx_seq_one_letter_code
_entity_poly.pdbx_strand_id
1 'polypeptide(L)'
;MLRLHGIKARMVGSRKDRLMPDNDHEGWRGLRIDQIEGKARKSVEVLSPNVFLVNAGSNDCLQAFNIPEAGNRMGGMLDYLWLASSQSTILLSTLLPNADKEVNSRVIRLNDQFRALAHQKGTEQRKIVLVDMATSDGPDVEGFADGIHPNDEGYHKMTRLWFCGIQKALQKGFIDGSKNIL
;
A
#
# COMPACT_ATOMS: atom_id res chain seq x y z
N MET A 1 -3.06 -12.85 11.15
CA MET A 1 -1.60 -12.93 11.42
C MET A 1 -1.13 -11.99 12.52
N LEU A 2 -1.44 -10.68 12.50
CA LEU A 2 -0.96 -9.73 13.52
C LEU A 2 -1.31 -10.12 14.96
N ARG A 3 -2.59 -10.40 15.24
CA ARG A 3 -3.06 -10.82 16.58
C ARG A 3 -2.38 -12.08 17.10
N LEU A 4 -2.10 -13.05 16.21
CA LEU A 4 -1.40 -14.29 16.57
C LEU A 4 0.06 -14.04 16.99
N HIS A 5 0.64 -12.91 16.60
CA HIS A 5 1.99 -12.49 16.99
C HIS A 5 1.98 -11.38 18.07
N GLY A 6 0.86 -11.24 18.79
CA GLY A 6 0.73 -10.27 19.89
C GLY A 6 0.60 -8.81 19.45
N ILE A 7 0.51 -8.53 18.14
CA ILE A 7 0.36 -7.17 17.62
C ILE A 7 -1.11 -6.76 17.67
N LYS A 8 -1.42 -5.75 18.49
CA LYS A 8 -2.74 -5.11 18.53
C LYS A 8 -2.84 -4.07 17.42
N ALA A 9 -3.69 -4.36 16.44
CA ALA A 9 -4.05 -3.44 15.37
C ALA A 9 -5.56 -3.16 15.43
N ARG A 10 -5.93 -1.92 15.15
CA ARG A 10 -7.29 -1.48 14.85
C ARG A 10 -7.26 -0.85 13.47
N MET A 11 -8.00 -1.39 12.52
CA MET A 11 -8.12 -0.80 11.20
C MET A 11 -8.94 0.51 11.30
N VAL A 12 -8.56 1.52 10.52
CA VAL A 12 -9.30 2.78 10.42
C VAL A 12 -9.58 3.13 8.97
N GLY A 13 -10.74 3.74 8.72
CA GLY A 13 -11.17 4.09 7.38
C GLY A 13 -12.64 4.49 7.35
N SER A 14 -13.06 5.13 6.27
CA SER A 14 -14.45 5.52 6.03
C SER A 14 -15.29 4.42 5.39
N ARG A 15 -14.69 3.31 4.95
CA ARG A 15 -15.37 2.21 4.27
C ARG A 15 -15.29 0.92 5.09
N LYS A 16 -16.29 0.06 4.91
CA LYS A 16 -16.34 -1.30 5.46
C LYS A 16 -16.78 -2.27 4.37
N ASP A 17 -15.98 -3.29 4.11
CA ASP A 17 -16.32 -4.37 3.17
C ASP A 17 -16.21 -5.74 3.90
N ARG A 18 -17.09 -6.70 3.54
CA ARG A 18 -17.11 -8.11 4.00
C ARG A 18 -17.30 -8.35 5.52
N LEU A 19 -17.23 -9.63 5.92
CA LEU A 19 -17.54 -10.22 7.24
C LEU A 19 -16.32 -10.33 8.20
N MET A 20 -15.20 -9.65 7.95
CA MET A 20 -14.08 -9.70 8.88
C MET A 20 -14.32 -8.74 10.06
N PRO A 21 -14.04 -9.13 11.31
CA PRO A 21 -13.96 -8.18 12.41
C PRO A 21 -12.89 -7.12 12.12
N ASP A 22 -13.18 -5.84 12.41
CA ASP A 22 -12.25 -4.72 12.20
C ASP A 22 -11.87 -4.55 10.71
N ASN A 23 -12.88 -4.23 9.91
CA ASN A 23 -12.81 -4.15 8.44
C ASN A 23 -12.87 -2.72 7.91
N ASP A 24 -12.57 -1.72 8.74
CA ASP A 24 -12.48 -0.33 8.30
C ASP A 24 -11.31 -0.15 7.33
N HIS A 25 -11.50 0.53 6.21
CA HIS A 25 -10.43 0.75 5.22
C HIS A 25 -10.67 1.98 4.33
N GLU A 26 -9.62 2.39 3.63
CA GLU A 26 -9.62 3.43 2.59
C GLU A 26 -9.33 2.84 1.21
N GLY A 27 -9.86 1.64 0.94
CA GLY A 27 -9.72 0.98 -0.36
C GLY A 27 -10.78 1.47 -1.34
N TRP A 28 -10.38 2.06 -2.46
CA TRP A 28 -11.29 2.64 -3.45
C TRP A 28 -11.15 1.99 -4.82
N ARG A 29 -12.17 1.21 -5.21
CA ARG A 29 -12.22 0.54 -6.52
C ARG A 29 -12.20 1.56 -7.66
N GLY A 30 -11.39 1.29 -8.68
CA GLY A 30 -11.31 2.09 -9.90
C GLY A 30 -10.58 3.43 -9.77
N LEU A 31 -10.15 3.83 -8.56
CA LEU A 31 -9.47 5.11 -8.37
C LEU A 31 -7.97 5.03 -8.65
N ARG A 32 -7.47 6.06 -9.31
CA ARG A 32 -6.06 6.35 -9.52
C ARG A 32 -5.42 7.01 -8.29
N ILE A 33 -4.10 7.15 -8.30
CA ILE A 33 -3.33 7.78 -7.21
C ILE A 33 -3.85 9.19 -6.86
N ASP A 34 -4.11 10.05 -7.86
CA ASP A 34 -4.59 11.43 -7.64
C ASP A 34 -5.98 11.46 -6.98
N GLN A 35 -6.84 10.53 -7.35
CA GLN A 35 -8.19 10.43 -6.81
C GLN A 35 -8.17 9.84 -5.39
N ILE A 36 -7.26 8.90 -5.12
CA ILE A 36 -7.03 8.34 -3.77
C ILE A 36 -6.47 9.42 -2.84
N GLU A 37 -5.54 10.25 -3.30
CA GLU A 37 -5.06 11.40 -2.52
C GLU A 37 -6.23 12.33 -2.13
N GLY A 38 -7.15 12.61 -3.06
CA GLY A 38 -8.36 13.38 -2.77
C GLY A 38 -9.29 12.74 -1.74
N LYS A 39 -9.24 11.41 -1.55
CA LYS A 39 -9.94 10.70 -0.46
C LYS A 39 -9.17 10.80 0.85
N ALA A 40 -7.85 10.56 0.81
CA ALA A 40 -6.98 10.67 1.97
C ALA A 40 -7.09 12.07 2.63
N ARG A 41 -7.15 13.12 1.82
CA ARG A 41 -7.35 14.51 2.27
C ARG A 41 -8.62 14.77 3.09
N LYS A 42 -9.59 13.86 3.03
CA LYS A 42 -10.87 13.97 3.77
C LYS A 42 -10.89 13.14 5.04
N SER A 43 -10.05 12.10 5.13
CA SER A 43 -10.14 11.11 6.20
C SER A 43 -8.93 11.09 7.13
N VAL A 44 -7.72 11.35 6.63
CA VAL A 44 -6.48 11.11 7.39
C VAL A 44 -6.36 12.02 8.61
N GLU A 45 -6.70 13.30 8.50
CA GLU A 45 -6.66 14.24 9.63
C GLU A 45 -7.60 13.80 10.77
N VAL A 46 -8.77 13.26 10.42
CA VAL A 46 -9.77 12.82 11.40
C VAL A 46 -9.40 11.47 12.00
N LEU A 47 -8.93 10.53 11.17
CA LEU A 47 -8.64 9.16 11.60
C LEU A 47 -7.28 9.05 12.30
N SER A 48 -6.33 9.92 11.95
CA SER A 48 -4.96 9.97 12.49
C SER A 48 -4.28 8.60 12.62
N PRO A 49 -4.24 7.78 11.55
CA PRO A 49 -3.56 6.49 11.58
C PRO A 49 -2.05 6.67 11.83
N ASN A 50 -1.45 5.70 12.50
CA ASN A 50 -0.01 5.67 12.76
C ASN A 50 0.74 4.71 11.82
N VAL A 51 0.02 3.88 11.06
CA VAL A 51 0.58 3.03 10.01
C VAL A 51 -0.29 3.06 8.76
N PHE A 52 0.31 3.33 7.61
CA PHE A 52 -0.35 3.26 6.31
C PHE A 52 0.16 2.08 5.51
N LEU A 53 -0.75 1.29 4.93
CA LEU A 53 -0.44 0.27 3.93
C LEU A 53 -0.92 0.79 2.58
N VAL A 54 0.02 1.16 1.70
CA VAL A 54 -0.29 1.83 0.43
C VAL A 54 -0.04 0.89 -0.75
N ASN A 55 -1.13 0.44 -1.38
CA ASN A 55 -1.13 -0.21 -2.69
C ASN A 55 -2.07 0.59 -3.62
N ALA A 56 -1.51 1.44 -4.46
CA ALA A 56 -2.26 2.31 -5.36
C ALA A 56 -1.46 2.55 -6.65
N GLY A 57 -2.12 2.56 -7.80
CA GLY A 57 -1.47 2.72 -9.12
C GLY A 57 -1.95 1.74 -10.19
N SER A 58 -2.59 0.62 -9.82
CA SER A 58 -3.11 -0.33 -10.82
C SER A 58 -4.11 0.32 -11.78
N ASN A 59 -4.93 1.25 -11.29
CA ASN A 59 -5.87 2.00 -12.13
C ASN A 59 -5.18 3.05 -13.02
N ASP A 60 -4.05 3.61 -12.60
CA ASP A 60 -3.22 4.44 -13.46
C ASP A 60 -2.71 3.63 -14.66
N CYS A 61 -2.30 2.37 -14.42
CA CYS A 61 -1.91 1.44 -15.47
C CYS A 61 -3.09 1.04 -16.37
N LEU A 62 -4.25 0.70 -15.81
CA LEU A 62 -5.43 0.32 -16.60
C LEU A 62 -5.92 1.49 -17.47
N GLN A 63 -5.88 2.71 -16.94
CA GLN A 63 -6.36 3.92 -17.61
C GLN A 63 -5.28 4.63 -18.43
N ALA A 64 -4.06 4.07 -18.49
CA ALA A 64 -2.89 4.66 -19.14
C ALA A 64 -2.62 6.14 -18.72
N PHE A 65 -2.91 6.48 -17.47
CA PHE A 65 -2.93 7.85 -17.00
C PHE A 65 -1.56 8.28 -16.47
N ASN A 66 -0.93 9.22 -17.20
CA ASN A 66 0.29 9.93 -16.80
C ASN A 66 1.34 9.02 -16.11
N ILE A 67 1.71 7.94 -16.80
CA ILE A 67 2.63 6.90 -16.34
C ILE A 67 4.02 7.42 -15.97
N PRO A 68 4.64 8.37 -16.72
CA PRO A 68 5.95 8.91 -16.35
C PRO A 68 5.97 9.66 -15.01
N GLU A 69 4.85 10.25 -14.60
CA GLU A 69 4.72 11.05 -13.38
C GLU A 69 4.05 10.31 -12.22
N ALA A 70 3.79 9.01 -12.37
CA ALA A 70 3.09 8.24 -11.34
C ALA A 70 3.86 8.21 -10.01
N GLY A 71 5.19 8.12 -10.06
CA GLY A 71 6.07 8.21 -8.90
C GLY A 71 5.98 9.56 -8.18
N ASN A 72 5.93 10.66 -8.93
CA ASN A 72 5.80 12.01 -8.36
C ASN A 72 4.44 12.21 -7.68
N ARG A 73 3.35 11.73 -8.30
CA ARG A 73 2.00 11.75 -7.70
C ARG A 73 1.92 10.87 -6.45
N MET A 74 2.52 9.68 -6.48
CA MET A 74 2.63 8.83 -5.30
C MET A 74 3.41 9.55 -4.19
N GLY A 75 4.55 10.16 -4.52
CA GLY A 75 5.37 10.93 -3.59
C GLY A 75 4.59 12.06 -2.91
N GLY A 76 3.84 12.86 -3.69
CA GLY A 76 2.99 13.91 -3.16
C GLY A 76 1.90 13.39 -2.21
N MET A 77 1.27 12.26 -2.55
CA MET A 77 0.32 11.61 -1.65
C MET A 77 1.00 11.16 -0.35
N LEU A 78 2.16 10.50 -0.41
CA LEU A 78 2.88 10.05 0.80
C LEU A 78 3.30 11.24 1.68
N ASP A 79 3.79 12.33 1.06
CA ASP A 79 4.14 13.56 1.78
C ASP A 79 2.93 14.17 2.48
N TYR A 80 1.74 14.14 1.87
CA TYR A 80 0.50 14.52 2.55
C TYR A 80 0.19 13.61 3.75
N LEU A 81 0.33 12.29 3.60
CA LEU A 81 0.07 11.35 4.70
C LEU A 81 0.98 11.62 5.92
N TRP A 82 2.26 11.89 5.69
CA TRP A 82 3.17 12.32 6.76
C TRP A 82 2.86 13.72 7.29
N LEU A 83 2.35 14.64 6.47
CA LEU A 83 1.95 15.95 6.95
C LEU A 83 0.75 15.85 7.91
N ALA A 84 -0.28 15.10 7.51
CA ALA A 84 -1.51 14.93 8.28
C ALA A 84 -1.34 13.98 9.49
N SER A 85 -0.38 13.06 9.44
CA SER A 85 0.01 12.18 10.56
C SER A 85 1.54 12.13 10.71
N SER A 86 2.07 13.12 11.42
CA SER A 86 3.51 13.47 11.50
C SER A 86 4.44 12.42 12.10
N GLN A 87 3.90 11.36 12.69
CA GLN A 87 4.68 10.25 13.26
C GLN A 87 4.39 8.90 12.61
N SER A 88 3.55 8.88 11.57
CA SER A 88 3.12 7.67 10.91
C SER A 88 4.25 6.96 10.16
N THR A 89 4.11 5.65 10.06
CA THR A 89 4.94 4.80 9.18
C THR A 89 4.16 4.48 7.92
N ILE A 90 4.82 4.56 6.76
CA ILE A 90 4.23 4.16 5.49
C ILE A 90 4.89 2.87 5.02
N LEU A 91 4.08 1.85 4.76
CA LEU A 91 4.48 0.67 4.01
C LEU A 91 3.98 0.84 2.57
N LEU A 92 4.90 1.17 1.65
CA LEU A 92 4.58 1.31 0.23
C LEU A 92 4.80 -0.04 -0.45
N SER A 93 3.78 -0.59 -1.09
CA SER A 93 3.95 -1.80 -1.90
C SER A 93 4.19 -1.49 -3.37
N THR A 94 4.93 -2.37 -4.05
CA THR A 94 4.82 -2.47 -5.52
C THR A 94 3.44 -3.03 -5.89
N LEU A 95 3.00 -2.73 -7.11
CA LEU A 95 1.78 -3.22 -7.72
C LEU A 95 1.92 -4.70 -8.09
N LEU A 96 0.76 -5.37 -8.09
CA LEU A 96 0.62 -6.73 -8.58
C LEU A 96 0.71 -6.77 -10.12
N PRO A 97 1.17 -7.89 -10.72
CA PRO A 97 1.20 -8.04 -12.17
C PRO A 97 -0.21 -7.97 -12.78
N ASN A 98 -0.30 -7.76 -14.09
CA ASN A 98 -1.57 -7.78 -14.82
C ASN A 98 -1.53 -8.82 -15.95
N ALA A 99 -2.67 -9.45 -16.26
CA ALA A 99 -2.76 -10.42 -17.35
C ALA A 99 -2.60 -9.79 -18.74
N ASP A 100 -3.07 -8.54 -18.91
CA ASP A 100 -2.87 -7.79 -20.14
C ASP A 100 -1.41 -7.31 -20.21
N LYS A 101 -0.70 -7.69 -21.29
CA LYS A 101 0.73 -7.41 -21.45
C LYS A 101 1.04 -5.90 -21.54
N GLU A 102 0.17 -5.12 -22.16
CA GLU A 102 0.35 -3.68 -22.30
C GLU A 102 0.15 -2.98 -20.96
N VAL A 103 -0.89 -3.37 -20.20
CA VAL A 103 -1.11 -2.90 -18.84
C VAL A 103 0.05 -3.32 -17.93
N ASN A 104 0.51 -4.57 -18.04
CA ASN A 104 1.60 -5.09 -17.23
C ASN A 104 2.93 -4.37 -17.51
N SER A 105 3.18 -3.95 -18.75
CA SER A 105 4.35 -3.13 -19.07
C SER A 105 4.35 -1.80 -18.31
N ARG A 106 3.17 -1.20 -18.10
CA ARG A 106 2.99 0.02 -17.28
C ARG A 106 3.15 -0.28 -15.80
N VAL A 107 2.63 -1.42 -15.33
CA VAL A 107 2.83 -1.90 -13.95
C VAL A 107 4.31 -2.00 -13.62
N ILE A 108 5.11 -2.61 -14.49
CA ILE A 108 6.57 -2.75 -14.31
C ILE A 108 7.22 -1.37 -14.17
N ARG A 109 6.88 -0.42 -15.07
CA ARG A 109 7.39 0.96 -15.01
C ARG A 109 7.00 1.69 -13.73
N LEU A 110 5.77 1.50 -13.22
CA LEU A 110 5.33 2.09 -11.95
C LEU A 110 6.05 1.47 -10.77
N ASN A 111 6.28 0.16 -10.79
CA ASN A 111 7.02 -0.54 -9.73
C ASN A 111 8.45 -0.03 -9.61
N ASP A 112 9.14 0.24 -10.72
CA ASP A 112 10.47 0.82 -10.69
C ASP A 112 10.47 2.25 -10.11
N GLN A 113 9.47 3.06 -10.46
CA GLN A 113 9.28 4.39 -9.86
C GLN A 113 9.01 4.29 -8.34
N PHE A 114 8.21 3.32 -7.89
CA PHE A 114 7.90 3.15 -6.47
C PHE A 114 9.09 2.64 -5.66
N ARG A 115 9.92 1.77 -6.23
CA ARG A 115 11.20 1.35 -5.63
C ARG A 115 12.13 2.55 -5.47
N ALA A 116 12.29 3.35 -6.51
CA ALA A 116 13.11 4.56 -6.47
C ALA A 116 12.58 5.57 -5.43
N LEU A 117 11.27 5.80 -5.41
CA LEU A 117 10.62 6.68 -4.43
C LEU A 117 10.83 6.20 -2.99
N ALA A 118 10.63 4.90 -2.71
CA ALA A 118 10.85 4.36 -1.37
C ALA A 118 12.31 4.49 -0.93
N HIS A 119 13.25 4.27 -1.84
CA HIS A 119 14.67 4.50 -1.60
C HIS A 119 14.95 5.97 -1.27
N GLN A 120 14.46 6.90 -2.10
CA GLN A 120 14.61 8.34 -1.88
C GLN A 120 14.05 8.77 -0.52
N LYS A 121 12.79 8.44 -0.21
CA LYS A 121 12.16 8.77 1.09
C LYS A 121 12.91 8.14 2.27
N GLY A 122 13.49 6.96 2.08
CA GLY A 122 14.39 6.34 3.05
C GLY A 122 15.66 7.15 3.29
N THR A 123 16.31 7.67 2.23
CA THR A 123 17.49 8.55 2.36
C THR A 123 17.15 9.90 3.01
N GLU A 124 15.91 10.37 2.84
CA GLU A 124 15.34 11.54 3.55
C GLU A 124 14.96 11.22 5.02
N GLN A 125 15.28 10.02 5.52
CA GLN A 125 14.97 9.55 6.87
C GLN A 125 13.48 9.53 7.21
N ARG A 126 12.60 9.47 6.20
CA ARG A 126 11.16 9.23 6.43
C ARG A 126 10.94 7.79 6.91
N LYS A 127 9.92 7.58 7.74
CA LYS A 127 9.50 6.25 8.21
C LYS A 127 8.79 5.49 7.09
N ILE A 128 9.56 4.96 6.14
CA ILE A 128 9.04 4.18 5.00
C ILE A 128 9.64 2.78 4.94
N VAL A 129 8.82 1.80 4.59
CA VAL A 129 9.25 0.44 4.24
C VAL A 129 8.65 0.07 2.88
N LEU A 130 9.52 -0.31 1.94
CA LEU A 130 9.08 -0.93 0.69
C LEU A 130 8.64 -2.38 0.98
N VAL A 131 7.45 -2.73 0.50
CA VAL A 131 6.90 -4.10 0.48
C VAL A 131 6.83 -4.57 -0.96
N ASP A 132 7.90 -5.21 -1.45
CA ASP A 132 7.98 -5.61 -2.85
C ASP A 132 7.12 -6.87 -3.11
N MET A 133 5.97 -6.66 -3.74
CA MET A 133 5.03 -7.70 -4.17
C MET A 133 5.30 -8.22 -5.58
N ALA A 134 6.16 -7.56 -6.35
CA ALA A 134 6.55 -7.99 -7.70
C ALA A 134 7.80 -8.88 -7.64
N THR A 135 7.71 -9.95 -6.84
CA THR A 135 8.74 -10.95 -6.61
C THR A 135 8.14 -12.36 -6.71
N SER A 136 8.96 -13.41 -6.68
CA SER A 136 8.48 -14.80 -6.68
C SER A 136 7.62 -15.17 -5.46
N ASP A 137 7.75 -14.43 -4.36
CA ASP A 137 6.93 -14.60 -3.15
C ASP A 137 5.58 -13.88 -3.24
N GLY A 138 5.39 -13.05 -4.27
CA GLY A 138 4.18 -12.27 -4.52
C GLY A 138 3.09 -13.02 -5.29
N PRO A 139 1.90 -12.41 -5.42
CA PRO A 139 0.84 -12.93 -6.27
C PRO A 139 1.28 -12.98 -7.74
N ASP A 140 0.93 -14.08 -8.40
CA ASP A 140 1.11 -14.27 -9.84
C ASP A 140 -0.26 -14.24 -10.55
N VAL A 141 -0.26 -13.82 -11.81
CA VAL A 141 -1.44 -13.65 -12.66
C VAL A 141 -2.23 -14.95 -12.79
N GLU A 142 -1.58 -16.12 -12.74
CA GLU A 142 -2.25 -17.43 -12.76
C GLU A 142 -3.24 -17.60 -11.60
N GLY A 143 -3.02 -16.88 -10.49
CA GLY A 143 -3.92 -16.85 -9.34
C GLY A 143 -4.98 -15.74 -9.40
N PHE A 144 -5.24 -15.10 -10.54
CA PHE A 144 -6.16 -13.95 -10.60
C PHE A 144 -7.52 -14.37 -11.14
N ALA A 145 -8.59 -13.91 -10.50
CA ALA A 145 -9.96 -14.30 -10.88
C ALA A 145 -10.41 -13.68 -12.20
N ASP A 146 -9.94 -12.48 -12.52
CA ASP A 146 -10.31 -11.69 -13.70
C ASP A 146 -9.09 -11.07 -14.42
N GLY A 147 -7.89 -11.57 -14.12
CA GLY A 147 -6.63 -11.03 -14.67
C GLY A 147 -6.17 -9.70 -14.07
N ILE A 148 -6.91 -9.16 -13.09
CA ILE A 148 -6.59 -7.92 -12.36
C ILE A 148 -6.53 -8.15 -10.85
N HIS A 149 -7.51 -8.87 -10.31
CA HIS A 149 -7.68 -9.09 -8.88
C HIS A 149 -7.22 -10.50 -8.47
N PRO A 150 -6.41 -10.62 -7.41
CA PRO A 150 -5.97 -11.91 -6.92
C PRO A 150 -7.14 -12.73 -6.36
N ASN A 151 -7.01 -14.05 -6.44
CA ASN A 151 -7.82 -15.00 -5.69
C ASN A 151 -7.36 -15.07 -4.22
N ASP A 152 -7.96 -15.97 -3.45
CA ASP A 152 -7.65 -16.13 -2.03
C ASP A 152 -6.16 -16.47 -1.78
N GLU A 153 -5.53 -17.29 -2.62
CA GLU A 153 -4.10 -17.60 -2.51
C GLU A 153 -3.24 -16.35 -2.75
N GLY A 154 -3.56 -15.56 -3.78
CA GLY A 154 -2.89 -14.29 -4.04
C GLY A 154 -3.03 -13.32 -2.86
N TYR A 155 -4.24 -13.17 -2.29
CA TYR A 155 -4.43 -12.37 -1.08
C TYR A 155 -3.65 -12.92 0.12
N HIS A 156 -3.49 -14.24 0.26
CA HIS A 156 -2.63 -14.84 1.29
C HIS A 156 -1.16 -14.47 1.11
N LYS A 157 -0.63 -14.50 -0.13
CA LYS A 157 0.73 -14.05 -0.43
C LYS A 157 0.93 -12.57 -0.09
N MET A 158 0.00 -11.70 -0.50
CA MET A 158 0.03 -10.28 -0.11
C MET A 158 0.05 -10.11 1.41
N THR A 159 -0.79 -10.85 2.14
CA THR A 159 -0.89 -10.75 3.60
C THR A 159 0.44 -11.13 4.27
N ARG A 160 1.15 -12.15 3.75
CA ARG A 160 2.49 -12.50 4.23
C ARG A 160 3.50 -11.38 4.02
N LEU A 161 3.54 -10.80 2.81
CA LEU A 161 4.48 -9.72 2.50
C LEU A 161 4.20 -8.46 3.32
N TRP A 162 2.94 -8.09 3.50
CA TRP A 162 2.57 -7.01 4.43
C TRP A 162 3.04 -7.29 5.85
N PHE A 163 2.83 -8.51 6.35
CA PHE A 163 3.29 -8.89 7.68
C PHE A 163 4.82 -8.77 7.83
N CYS A 164 5.58 -9.26 6.85
CA CYS A 164 7.04 -9.07 6.80
C CYS A 164 7.44 -7.59 6.81
N GLY A 165 6.71 -6.75 6.06
CA GLY A 165 6.90 -5.29 6.06
C GLY A 165 6.67 -4.66 7.43
N ILE A 166 5.61 -5.07 8.14
CA ILE A 166 5.29 -4.60 9.49
C ILE A 166 6.38 -5.03 10.47
N GLN A 167 6.85 -6.28 10.41
CA GLN A 167 7.95 -6.76 11.24
C GLN A 167 9.24 -5.95 10.99
N LYS A 168 9.56 -5.66 9.73
CA LYS A 168 10.71 -4.81 9.37
C LYS A 168 10.58 -3.39 9.91
N ALA A 169 9.37 -2.81 9.87
CA ALA A 169 9.10 -1.50 10.44
C ALA A 169 9.23 -1.49 11.98
N LEU A 170 8.79 -2.54 12.67
CA LEU A 170 9.00 -2.73 14.11
C LEU A 170 10.49 -2.85 14.45
N GLN A 171 11.26 -3.66 13.72
CA GLN A 171 12.70 -3.82 13.92
C GLN A 171 13.49 -2.51 13.72
N LYS A 172 13.03 -1.67 12.79
CA LYS A 172 13.59 -0.33 12.55
C LYS A 172 13.17 0.72 13.58
N GLY A 173 12.26 0.39 14.51
CA GLY A 173 11.68 1.35 15.45
C GLY A 173 10.77 2.39 14.79
N PHE A 174 10.28 2.12 13.57
CA PHE A 174 9.36 3.02 12.88
C PHE A 174 7.94 2.92 13.45
N ILE A 175 7.53 1.70 13.81
CA ILE A 175 6.30 1.42 14.54
C ILE A 175 6.65 1.20 16.01
N ASP A 176 5.94 1.90 16.89
CA ASP A 176 6.02 1.68 18.33
C ASP A 176 5.16 0.47 18.72
N GLY A 177 5.80 -0.68 18.92
CA GLY A 177 5.13 -1.93 19.27
C GLY A 177 4.44 -1.93 20.65
N SER A 178 4.66 -0.90 21.48
CA SER A 178 3.94 -0.71 22.75
C SER A 178 2.59 -0.01 22.58
N LYS A 179 2.36 0.62 21.42
CA LYS A 179 1.12 1.32 21.07
C LYS A 179 0.24 0.47 20.17
N ASN A 180 -1.05 0.75 20.18
CA ASN A 180 -1.96 0.17 19.20
C ASN A 180 -1.57 0.66 17.80
N ILE A 181 -1.46 -0.25 16.84
CA ILE A 181 -1.39 0.09 15.43
C ILE A 181 -2.78 0.56 15.00
N LEU A 182 -2.85 1.76 14.42
CA LEU A 182 -4.05 2.42 13.91
C LEU A 182 -3.89 2.69 12.42
#